data_AF-A0A7U9MV33-F1
#
_entry.id   AF-A0A7U9MV33-F1
#
_cell.length_a   1.000
_cell.length_b   1.000
_cell.length_c   1.000
_cell.angle_alpha   90.00
_cell.angle_beta   90.00
_cell.angle_gamma   90.00
#
_symmetry.space_group_name_H-M   'P 1'
#
loop_
_entity.id
_entity.type
_entity.pdbx_description
1 polymer ?
#
loop_
_entity_poly.entity_id
_entity_poly.type
_entity_poly.pdbx_seq_one_letter_code
_entity_poly.pdbx_strand_id
1 'polypeptide(L)'
;MPATMTKGRVPMEMKKLSISAKRQITIPQKFFTMLGFDTEAECTVRGNELVIRPARTNTGGEFAEQILADLIARGYSGNDLLERFKKAQGQVRPAVEAMLVDAERAASSESGHISYEDVFGTEDEE
;
A
#
# COMPACT_ATOMS: atom_id res chain seq x y z
N MET A 1 20.05 24.19 -13.12
CA MET A 1 19.12 24.31 -11.98
C MET A 1 18.68 22.90 -11.58
N PRO A 2 19.32 22.22 -10.62
CA PRO A 2 18.78 20.99 -10.07
C PRO A 2 18.12 21.29 -8.70
N ALA A 3 16.80 21.15 -8.62
CA ALA A 3 16.07 21.22 -7.36
C ALA A 3 16.39 19.96 -6.55
N THR A 4 17.25 20.11 -5.56
CA THR A 4 17.55 19.10 -4.55
C THR A 4 16.29 18.76 -3.76
N MET A 5 15.84 17.50 -3.81
CA MET A 5 14.81 16.97 -2.93
C MET A 5 15.34 16.95 -1.49
N THR A 6 15.12 18.03 -0.75
CA THR A 6 15.29 18.02 0.71
C THR A 6 14.22 17.13 1.30
N LYS A 7 14.63 15.94 1.75
CA LYS A 7 13.87 15.02 2.60
C LYS A 7 13.44 15.78 3.85
N GLY A 8 12.27 16.42 3.76
CA GLY A 8 11.72 17.24 4.83
C GLY A 8 11.50 16.38 6.06
N ARG A 9 12.25 16.69 7.13
CA ARG A 9 11.87 16.27 8.48
C ARG A 9 10.50 16.86 8.74
N VAL A 10 9.46 16.04 8.63
CA VAL A 10 8.14 16.39 9.14
C VAL A 10 8.33 16.69 10.63
N PRO A 11 7.96 17.87 11.14
CA PRO A 11 8.08 18.17 12.56
C PRO A 11 7.29 17.10 13.34
N MET A 12 8.01 16.28 14.11
CA MET A 12 7.42 15.18 14.86
C MET A 12 6.71 15.77 16.08
N GLU A 13 5.44 16.14 15.93
CA GLU A 13 4.61 16.63 17.03
C GLU A 13 4.32 15.42 17.95
N MET A 14 5.12 15.25 19.00
CA MET A 14 4.99 14.14 19.94
C MET A 14 4.10 14.55 21.11
N LYS A 15 3.00 13.81 21.32
CA LYS A 15 2.15 13.97 22.50
C LYS A 15 2.06 12.65 23.27
N LYS A 16 2.38 12.69 24.56
CA LYS A 16 2.17 11.54 25.45
C LYS A 16 0.66 11.33 25.63
N LEU A 17 0.20 10.12 25.32
CA LEU A 17 -1.19 9.69 25.50
C LEU A 17 -1.28 8.74 26.69
N SER A 18 -2.37 8.84 27.45
CA SER A 18 -2.69 7.87 28.49
C SER A 18 -3.49 6.72 27.88
N ILE A 19 -3.24 5.52 28.37
CA ILE A 19 -3.95 4.31 27.95
C ILE A 19 -5.03 4.04 28.99
N SER A 20 -6.29 3.97 28.56
CA SER A 20 -7.40 3.64 29.45
C SER A 20 -7.30 2.18 29.94
N ALA A 21 -7.98 1.84 31.03
CA ALA A 21 -8.05 0.46 31.54
C ALA A 21 -8.58 -0.55 30.50
N LYS A 22 -9.35 -0.09 29.51
CA LYS A 22 -9.83 -0.90 28.38
C LYS A 22 -8.87 -0.93 27.20
N ARG A 23 -7.61 -0.50 27.39
CA ARG A 23 -6.57 -0.37 26.35
C ARG A 23 -6.97 0.57 25.21
N GLN A 24 -7.86 1.52 25.50
CA GLN A 24 -8.29 2.54 24.54
C GLN A 24 -7.34 3.74 24.64
N ILE A 25 -6.95 4.28 23.49
CA ILE A 25 -6.19 5.52 23.37
C ILE A 25 -7.04 6.55 22.64
N THR A 26 -7.12 7.76 23.18
CA THR A 26 -7.82 8.87 22.50
C THR A 26 -6.84 9.59 21.58
N ILE A 27 -7.13 9.58 20.28
CA ILE A 27 -6.35 10.35 19.30
C ILE A 27 -6.66 11.84 19.51
N PRO A 28 -5.66 12.71 19.76
CA PRO A 28 -5.91 14.13 19.90
C PRO A 28 -6.50 14.73 18.62
N GLN A 29 -7.45 15.66 18.77
CA GLN A 29 -8.18 16.27 17.66
C GLN A 29 -7.29 16.83 16.55
N LYS A 30 -6.13 17.40 16.90
CA LYS A 30 -5.14 17.87 15.92
C LYS A 30 -4.69 16.79 14.95
N PHE A 31 -4.31 15.61 15.46
CA PHE A 31 -3.87 14.48 14.64
C PHE A 31 -5.03 13.85 13.88
N PHE A 32 -6.22 13.82 14.48
CA PHE A 32 -7.44 13.34 13.84
C PHE A 32 -7.73 14.11 12.55
N THR A 33 -7.78 15.45 12.62
CA THR A 33 -8.03 16.30 11.45
C THR A 33 -6.84 16.35 10.49
N MET A 34 -5.60 16.41 11.00
CA MET A 34 -4.40 16.52 10.16
C MET A 34 -4.14 15.27 9.31
N LEU A 35 -4.33 14.09 9.89
CA LEU A 35 -4.13 12.83 9.17
C LEU A 35 -5.38 12.42 8.38
N GLY A 36 -6.53 13.06 8.63
CA GLY A 36 -7.79 12.75 7.97
C GLY A 36 -8.35 11.41 8.45
N PHE A 37 -8.38 11.22 9.76
CA PHE A 37 -9.10 10.10 10.36
C PHE A 37 -10.60 10.35 10.27
N ASP A 38 -11.34 9.29 10.00
CA ASP A 38 -12.80 9.26 10.03
C ASP A 38 -13.27 8.26 11.09
N THR A 39 -14.10 7.28 10.73
CA THR A 39 -14.64 6.27 11.64
C THR A 39 -13.69 5.07 11.80
N GLU A 40 -12.87 4.77 10.79
CA GLU A 40 -12.04 3.58 10.75
C GLU A 40 -10.55 3.93 10.55
N ALA A 41 -9.69 3.12 11.16
CA ALA A 41 -8.25 3.27 11.14
C ALA A 41 -7.58 1.91 10.97
N GLU A 42 -6.55 1.84 10.14
CA GLU A 42 -5.68 0.70 10.02
C GLU A 42 -4.59 0.76 11.10
N CYS A 43 -4.53 -0.28 11.93
CA CYS A 43 -3.51 -0.43 12.96
C CYS A 43 -2.56 -1.55 12.55
N THR A 44 -1.30 -1.21 12.30
CA THR A 44 -0.24 -2.19 11.99
C THR A 44 0.86 -2.14 13.04
N VAL A 45 1.37 -3.31 13.42
CA VAL A 45 2.53 -3.44 14.30
C VAL A 45 3.79 -3.48 13.43
N ARG A 46 4.73 -2.57 13.69
CA ARG A 46 6.07 -2.59 13.07
C ARG A 46 7.11 -2.67 14.18
N GLY A 47 7.66 -3.86 14.40
CA GLY A 47 8.61 -4.10 15.49
C GLY A 47 7.97 -3.78 16.85
N ASN A 48 8.47 -2.72 17.51
CA ASN A 48 7.97 -2.24 18.81
C ASN A 48 7.06 -1.00 18.70
N GLU A 49 6.60 -0.65 17.50
CA GLU A 49 5.78 0.53 17.23
C GLU A 49 4.38 0.12 16.74
N LEU A 50 3.35 0.78 17.27
CA LEU A 50 1.99 0.70 16.74
C LEU A 50 1.79 1.86 15.76
N VAL A 51 1.67 1.54 14.47
CA VAL A 51 1.42 2.51 13.42
C VAL A 51 -0.07 2.55 13.14
N ILE A 52 -0.68 3.71 13.37
CA ILE A 52 -2.10 3.95 13.11
C ILE A 52 -2.20 4.85 11.88
N ARG A 53 -2.87 4.37 10.84
CA ARG A 53 -3.17 5.14 9.63
C ARG A 53 -4.68 5.27 9.49
N PRO A 54 -5.20 6.38 8.95
CA PRO A 54 -6.61 6.44 8.56
C PRO A 54 -6.89 5.30 7.58
N ALA A 55 -7.99 4.57 7.77
CA ALA A 55 -8.41 3.55 6.84
C ALA A 55 -8.93 4.24 5.58
N ARG A 56 -8.01 4.61 4.68
CA ARG A 56 -8.39 5.18 3.39
C ARG A 56 -9.02 4.05 2.58
N THR A 57 -10.34 4.02 2.55
CA THR A 57 -11.10 3.24 1.56
C THR A 57 -10.84 3.71 0.12
N ASN A 58 -10.16 4.86 -0.05
CA ASN A 58 -9.88 5.47 -1.35
C ASN A 58 -8.52 5.07 -1.97
N THR A 59 -7.98 3.89 -1.66
CA THR A 59 -6.90 3.27 -2.46
C THR A 59 -7.36 2.97 -3.89
N GLY A 60 -8.66 3.07 -4.18
CA GLY A 60 -9.20 2.95 -5.54
C GLY A 60 -8.89 4.13 -6.47
N GLY A 61 -8.22 5.19 -6.00
CA GLY A 61 -7.85 6.35 -6.82
C GLY A 61 -6.56 6.18 -7.62
N GLU A 62 -5.69 5.24 -7.21
CA GLU A 62 -4.35 5.05 -7.79
C GLU A 62 -4.40 4.70 -9.28
N PHE A 63 -5.42 3.93 -9.67
CA PHE A 63 -5.66 3.50 -11.04
C PHE A 63 -6.74 4.31 -11.73
N ALA A 64 -7.35 5.30 -11.06
CA ALA A 64 -8.49 6.05 -11.60
C ALA A 64 -8.15 6.74 -12.93
N GLU A 65 -6.98 7.36 -13.01
CA GLU A 65 -6.52 8.03 -14.23
C GLU A 65 -6.29 7.06 -15.38
N GLN A 66 -5.67 5.90 -15.11
CA GLN A 66 -5.41 4.88 -16.12
C GLN A 66 -6.70 4.21 -16.62
N ILE A 67 -7.63 3.92 -15.71
CA ILE A 67 -8.95 3.36 -16.06
C ILE A 67 -9.73 4.37 -16.92
N LEU A 68 -9.72 5.66 -16.56
CA LEU A 68 -10.36 6.70 -17.35
C LEU A 68 -9.74 6.83 -18.74
N ALA A 69 -8.40 6.82 -18.84
CA ALA A 69 -7.71 6.89 -20.12
C ALA A 69 -8.07 5.71 -21.03
N ASP A 70 -8.12 4.49 -20.49
CA ASP A 70 -8.50 3.28 -21.23
C ASP A 70 -9.98 3.33 -21.68
N LEU A 71 -10.89 3.79 -20.81
CA LEU A 71 -12.31 3.92 -21.18
C LEU A 71 -12.55 5.02 -22.23
N ILE A 72 -11.81 6.13 -22.17
CA ILE A 72 -11.86 7.19 -23.18
C ILE A 72 -11.28 6.70 -24.52
N ALA A 73 -10.17 5.96 -24.48
CA ALA A 73 -9.55 5.38 -25.67
C ALA A 73 -10.49 4.38 -26.39
N ARG A 74 -11.34 3.68 -25.62
CA ARG A 74 -12.39 2.79 -26.15
C ARG A 74 -13.62 3.54 -26.69
N GLY A 75 -13.65 4.87 -26.58
CA GLY A 75 -14.70 5.72 -27.12
C GLY A 75 -15.94 5.85 -26.22
N TYR A 76 -15.85 5.45 -24.94
CA TYR A 76 -16.97 5.62 -24.00
C TYR A 76 -17.09 7.08 -23.56
N SER A 77 -18.32 7.57 -23.44
CA SER A 77 -18.60 8.97 -23.10
C SER A 77 -19.90 9.11 -22.30
N GLY A 78 -20.04 10.23 -21.58
CA GLY A 78 -21.24 10.54 -20.81
C GLY A 78 -21.51 9.55 -19.67
N ASN A 79 -22.76 9.12 -19.54
CA ASN A 79 -23.20 8.25 -18.44
C ASN A 79 -22.62 6.83 -18.53
N ASP A 80 -22.37 6.32 -19.75
CA ASP A 80 -21.78 4.98 -19.96
C ASP A 80 -20.33 4.92 -19.46
N LEU A 81 -19.57 6.02 -19.61
CA LEU A 81 -18.22 6.15 -19.07
C LEU A 81 -18.21 6.02 -17.54
N LEU A 82 -19.13 6.70 -16.86
CA LEU A 82 -19.21 6.67 -15.40
C LEU A 82 -19.61 5.30 -14.86
N GLU A 83 -20.54 4.62 -15.53
CA GLU A 83 -20.98 3.28 -15.13
C GLU A 83 -19.86 2.26 -15.27
N ARG A 84 -19.16 2.27 -16.42
CA ARG A 84 -18.00 1.41 -16.66
C ARG A 84 -16.83 1.72 -15.76
N PHE A 85 -16.59 3.01 -15.46
CA PHE A 85 -15.54 3.43 -14.55
C PHE A 85 -15.76 2.85 -13.15
N LYS A 86 -16.97 2.98 -12.59
CA LYS A 86 -17.31 2.38 -11.28
C LYS A 86 -17.12 0.86 -11.28
N LYS A 87 -17.54 0.19 -12.35
CA LYS A 87 -17.40 -1.26 -12.50
C LYS A 87 -15.93 -1.68 -12.57
N ALA A 88 -15.12 -0.98 -13.37
CA ALA A 88 -13.69 -1.25 -13.52
C ALA A 88 -12.94 -0.99 -12.21
N GLN A 89 -13.18 0.15 -11.56
CA GLN A 89 -12.55 0.50 -10.28
C GLN A 89 -12.81 -0.55 -9.19
N GLY A 90 -14.02 -1.13 -9.14
CA GLY A 90 -14.36 -2.21 -8.22
C GLY A 90 -13.66 -3.56 -8.53
N GLN A 91 -13.31 -3.82 -9.78
CA GLN A 91 -12.66 -5.07 -10.21
C GLN A 91 -11.13 -5.00 -10.18
N VAL A 92 -10.53 -3.82 -10.20
CA VAL A 92 -9.06 -3.67 -10.20
C VAL A 92 -8.44 -4.24 -8.92
N ARG A 93 -8.99 -3.92 -7.74
CA ARG A 93 -8.44 -4.38 -6.46
C ARG A 93 -8.33 -5.92 -6.35
N PRO A 94 -9.41 -6.71 -6.55
CA PRO A 94 -9.31 -8.16 -6.44
C PRO A 94 -8.39 -8.77 -7.51
N ALA A 95 -8.30 -8.16 -8.71
CA ALA A 95 -7.41 -8.64 -9.76
C ALA A 95 -5.92 -8.44 -9.39
N VAL A 96 -5.56 -7.28 -8.82
CA VAL A 96 -4.19 -6.99 -8.39
C VAL A 96 -3.81 -7.86 -7.19
N GLU A 97 -4.72 -8.05 -6.23
CA GLU A 97 -4.48 -8.92 -5.08
C GLU A 97 -4.28 -10.38 -5.50
N ALA A 98 -5.10 -10.88 -6.44
CA ALA A 98 -4.91 -12.21 -7.02
C ALA A 98 -3.56 -12.33 -7.75
N MET A 99 -3.16 -11.31 -8.51
CA MET A 99 -1.87 -11.29 -9.20
C MET A 99 -0.68 -11.29 -8.23
N LEU A 100 -0.79 -10.57 -7.10
CA LEU A 100 0.24 -10.56 -6.07
C LEU A 100 0.38 -11.94 -5.41
N VAL A 101 -0.75 -12.58 -5.10
CA VAL A 101 -0.76 -13.94 -4.51
C VAL A 101 -0.17 -14.96 -5.48
N ASP A 102 -0.45 -14.84 -6.77
CA ASP A 102 0.10 -15.73 -7.79
C ASP A 102 1.61 -15.54 -7.95
N ALA A 103 2.08 -14.28 -7.93
CA ALA A 103 3.50 -13.96 -7.96
C ALA A 103 4.24 -14.46 -6.70
N GLU A 104 3.63 -14.35 -5.52
CA GLU A 104 4.20 -14.87 -4.27
C GLU A 104 4.29 -16.41 -4.29
N ARG A 105 3.26 -17.08 -4.84
CA ARG A 105 3.29 -18.53 -5.06
C ARG A 105 4.38 -18.93 -6.04
N ALA A 106 4.51 -18.25 -7.18
CA ALA A 106 5.55 -18.54 -8.17
C ALA A 106 6.95 -18.34 -7.56
N ALA A 107 7.18 -17.24 -6.83
CA ALA A 107 8.43 -16.97 -6.13
C ALA A 107 8.72 -17.98 -5.01
N SER A 108 7.70 -18.52 -4.35
CA SER A 108 7.86 -19.53 -3.30
C SER A 108 7.98 -20.96 -3.83
N SER A 109 7.55 -21.21 -5.07
CA SER A 109 7.53 -22.54 -5.69
C SER A 109 8.63 -22.77 -6.72
N GLU A 110 9.41 -21.75 -7.08
CA GLU A 110 10.62 -21.92 -7.90
C GLU A 110 11.90 -21.63 -7.11
N SER A 111 12.72 -22.68 -7.04
CA SER A 111 14.05 -22.80 -6.44
C SER A 111 14.10 -22.92 -4.91
N GLY A 112 14.19 -24.17 -4.45
CA GLY A 112 15.16 -24.47 -3.40
C GLY A 112 16.46 -23.77 -3.80
N HIS A 113 16.92 -22.90 -2.91
CA HIS A 113 18.00 -21.96 -3.17
C HIS A 113 19.21 -22.75 -3.66
N ILE A 114 19.64 -22.55 -4.90
CA ILE A 114 20.91 -23.08 -5.37
C ILE A 114 21.97 -22.17 -4.75
N SER A 115 22.71 -22.70 -3.78
CA SER A 115 23.75 -21.95 -3.09
C SER A 115 24.88 -21.61 -4.06
N TYR A 116 25.67 -20.59 -3.74
CA TYR A 116 26.93 -20.31 -4.44
C TYR A 116 27.81 -21.57 -4.52
N GLU A 117 27.80 -22.39 -3.47
CA GLU A 117 28.50 -23.67 -3.39
C GLU A 117 27.93 -24.73 -4.36
N ASP A 118 26.63 -24.71 -4.66
CA ASP A 118 26.02 -25.67 -5.60
C ASP A 118 26.33 -25.34 -7.07
N VAL A 119 26.65 -24.07 -7.38
CA VAL A 119 26.98 -23.62 -8.75
C VAL A 119 28.49 -23.62 -9.02
N PHE A 120 29.28 -23.26 -8.01
CA PHE A 120 30.72 -22.99 -8.17
C PHE A 120 31.61 -23.87 -7.29
N GLY A 121 31.05 -24.80 -6.50
CA GLY A 121 31.80 -25.59 -5.52
C GLY A 121 32.59 -26.79 -6.06
N THR A 122 32.76 -26.94 -7.37
CA THR A 122 33.56 -28.05 -7.94
C THR A 122 34.84 -27.58 -8.58
N GLU A 123 35.69 -26.86 -7.85
CA GLU A 123 37.11 -26.71 -8.21
C GLU A 123 37.92 -26.76 -6.91
N ASP A 124 38.49 -27.94 -6.62
CA ASP A 124 39.87 -28.17 -6.13
C ASP A 124 39.99 -29.54 -5.42
N GLU A 125 40.68 -30.50 -6.06
CA GLU A 125 41.73 -31.34 -5.44
C GLU A 125 42.39 -32.21 -6.53
N GLU A 126 43.43 -31.68 -7.18
CA GLU A 126 44.54 -32.48 -7.73
C GLU A 126 45.88 -31.77 -7.44
#